data_AF-A0A3N5VWA8-F1
#
_entry.id   AF-A0A3N5VWA8-F1
#
_cell.length_a   1.000
_cell.length_b   1.000
_cell.length_c   1.000
_cell.angle_alpha   90.00
_cell.angle_beta   90.00
_cell.angle_gamma   90.00
#
_symmetry.space_group_name_H-M   'P 1'
#
loop_
_entity.id
_entity.type
_entity.pdbx_description
1 polymer ?
#
loop_
_entity_poly.entity_id
_entity_poly.type
_entity_poly.pdbx_seq_one_letter_code
_entity_poly.pdbx_strand_id
1 'polypeptide(L)'
;MNVPGNLTGGWLLHRGLRRWKLIAFASIVMGACSLSIYSPNLPFFARYAACLLFSAVGGLLPASVLGGAPVYSPSPNQVATTNGLIMQGGQFGQVIGPPVLALVVSMGGGWKSAPWLLGGSAAVGVALSLVLAVLEARRAFPRGIKGTS
;
A
#
# COMPACT_ATOMS: atom_id res chain seq x y z
N MET A 1 13.12 -6.41 6.11
CA MET A 1 13.14 -7.80 5.60
C MET A 1 11.92 -7.97 4.68
N ASN A 2 12.02 -7.58 3.40
CA ASN A 2 10.86 -7.47 2.48
C ASN A 2 10.67 -8.67 1.55
N VAL A 3 11.62 -9.62 1.54
CA VAL A 3 11.61 -10.78 0.64
C VAL A 3 10.38 -11.68 0.83
N PRO A 4 9.93 -12.01 2.07
CA PRO A 4 8.74 -12.85 2.25
C PRO A 4 7.45 -12.15 1.81
N GLY A 5 7.31 -10.85 2.09
CA GLY A 5 6.13 -10.05 1.72
C GLY A 5 5.97 -9.90 0.20
N ASN A 6 7.09 -9.73 -0.51
CA ASN A 6 7.08 -9.64 -1.97
C ASN A 6 6.71 -10.98 -2.64
N LEU A 7 7.26 -12.10 -2.13
CA LEU A 7 6.98 -13.44 -2.66
C LEU A 7 5.53 -13.88 -2.41
N THR A 8 5.03 -13.64 -1.19
CA THR A 8 3.63 -13.93 -0.85
C THR A 8 2.66 -13.07 -1.64
N GLY A 9 2.95 -11.77 -1.83
CA GLY A 9 2.15 -10.87 -2.67
C GLY A 9 2.08 -11.33 -4.12
N GLY A 10 3.23 -11.67 -4.73
CA GLY A 10 3.28 -12.22 -6.09
C GLY A 10 2.50 -13.53 -6.24
N TRP A 11 2.63 -14.45 -5.27
CA TRP A 11 1.91 -15.72 -5.28
C TRP A 11 0.39 -15.56 -5.07
N LEU A 12 -0.04 -14.67 -4.17
CA LEU A 12 -1.46 -14.37 -3.93
C LEU A 12 -2.12 -13.77 -5.18
N LEU A 13 -1.41 -12.91 -5.91
CA LEU A 13 -1.85 -12.36 -7.18
C LEU A 13 -1.94 -13.45 -8.27
N HIS A 14 -0.97 -14.36 -8.33
CA HIS A 14 -1.02 -15.52 -9.23
C HIS A 14 -2.20 -16.46 -8.91
N ARG A 15 -2.65 -16.53 -7.65
CA ARG A 15 -3.87 -17.23 -7.24
C ARG A 15 -5.19 -16.49 -7.56
N GLY A 16 -5.14 -15.34 -8.23
CA GLY A 16 -6.34 -14.61 -8.66
C GLY A 16 -6.95 -13.70 -7.60
N LEU A 17 -6.25 -13.43 -6.49
CA LEU A 17 -6.70 -12.41 -5.55
C LEU A 17 -6.64 -11.02 -6.20
N ARG A 18 -7.70 -10.24 -5.99
CA ARG A 18 -7.79 -8.87 -6.52
C ARG A 18 -6.76 -7.98 -5.84
N ARG A 19 -6.02 -7.21 -6.64
CA ARG A 19 -4.93 -6.31 -6.20
C ARG A 19 -5.40 -5.35 -5.11
N TRP A 20 -6.60 -4.78 -5.26
CA TRP A 20 -7.15 -3.86 -4.26
C TRP A 20 -7.30 -4.49 -2.88
N LYS A 21 -7.61 -5.79 -2.78
CA LYS A 21 -7.76 -6.48 -1.48
C LYS A 21 -6.43 -6.59 -0.75
N LEU A 22 -5.35 -6.84 -1.49
CA LEU A 22 -4.00 -6.92 -0.92
C LEU A 22 -3.52 -5.55 -0.43
N ILE A 23 -3.78 -4.49 -1.20
CA ILE A 23 -3.46 -3.12 -0.81
C ILE A 23 -4.28 -2.71 0.43
N ALA A 24 -5.60 -2.95 0.42
CA ALA A 24 -6.47 -2.66 1.55
C ALA A 24 -6.01 -3.39 2.83
N PHE A 25 -5.77 -4.71 2.72
CA PHE A 25 -5.29 -5.53 3.82
C PHE A 25 -3.96 -5.03 4.37
N ALA A 26 -2.97 -4.79 3.50
CA ALA A 26 -1.67 -4.29 3.93
C ALA A 26 -1.79 -2.93 4.62
N SER A 27 -2.56 -1.98 4.07
CA SER A 27 -2.79 -0.67 4.67
C SER A 27 -3.47 -0.78 6.04
N ILE A 28 -4.52 -1.60 6.19
CA ILE A 28 -5.22 -1.80 7.48
C ILE A 28 -4.27 -2.38 8.53
N VAL A 29 -3.54 -3.45 8.19
CA VAL A 29 -2.61 -4.10 9.12
C VAL A 29 -1.48 -3.16 9.50
N MET A 30 -0.90 -2.41 8.55
CA MET A 30 0.14 -1.43 8.83
C MET A 30 -0.37 -0.30 9.74
N GLY A 31 -1.59 0.18 9.53
CA GLY A 31 -2.24 1.15 10.40
C GLY A 31 -2.41 0.63 11.83
N ALA A 32 -2.92 -0.59 12.00
CA ALA A 32 -3.08 -1.22 13.31
C ALA A 32 -1.73 -1.48 14.01
N CYS A 33 -0.71 -1.91 13.26
CA CYS A 33 0.65 -2.05 13.77
C CYS A 33 1.21 -0.71 14.25
N SER A 34 0.95 0.39 13.55
CA SER A 34 1.43 1.71 13.96
C SER A 34 0.92 2.12 15.34
N LEU A 35 -0.35 1.83 15.67
CA LEU A 35 -0.91 2.05 17.01
C LEU A 35 -0.19 1.21 18.06
N SER A 36 0.14 -0.04 17.72
CA SER A 36 0.81 -0.98 18.63
C SER A 36 2.27 -0.60 18.88
N ILE A 37 3.00 -0.17 17.84
CA ILE A 37 4.43 0.19 17.91
C ILE A 37 4.67 1.36 18.86
N TYR A 38 3.79 2.36 18.83
CA TYR A 38 3.93 3.58 19.63
C TYR A 38 3.07 3.57 20.92
N SER A 39 2.37 2.47 21.21
CA SER A 39 1.56 2.36 22.43
C SER A 39 2.45 2.23 23.68
N PRO A 40 2.37 3.16 24.66
CA PRO A 40 3.18 3.10 25.87
C PRO A 40 2.84 1.93 26.78
N ASN A 41 1.64 1.33 26.62
CA ASN A 41 1.11 0.28 27.51
C ASN A 41 1.51 -1.14 27.09
N LEU A 42 2.11 -1.31 25.90
CA LEU A 42 2.52 -2.62 25.40
C LEU A 42 3.95 -2.97 25.80
N PRO A 43 4.24 -4.26 26.11
CA PRO A 43 5.60 -4.73 26.38
C PRO A 43 6.46 -4.71 25.11
N PHE A 44 7.78 -4.70 25.28
CA PHE A 44 8.75 -4.63 24.19
C PHE A 44 8.51 -5.69 23.10
N PHE A 45 8.29 -6.95 23.49
CA PHE A 45 8.05 -8.05 22.54
C PHE A 45 6.83 -7.82 21.66
N ALA A 46 5.75 -7.25 22.19
CA ALA A 46 4.55 -6.95 21.41
C ALA A 46 4.81 -5.85 20.38
N ARG A 47 5.53 -4.78 20.76
CA ARG A 47 5.92 -3.70 19.84
C ARG A 47 6.86 -4.22 18.75
N TYR A 48 7.82 -5.06 19.13
CA TYR A 48 8.78 -5.66 18.20
C TYR A 48 8.08 -6.58 17.20
N ALA A 49 7.15 -7.44 17.66
CA ALA A 49 6.33 -8.26 16.77
C ALA A 49 5.49 -7.40 15.80
N ALA A 50 4.92 -6.28 16.26
CA ALA A 50 4.21 -5.34 15.40
C ALA A 50 5.14 -4.70 14.35
N CYS A 51 6.39 -4.37 14.68
CA CYS A 51 7.39 -3.91 13.72
C CYS A 51 7.71 -4.97 12.65
N LEU A 52 7.88 -6.23 13.07
CA LEU A 52 8.13 -7.33 12.15
C LEU A 52 6.93 -7.55 11.20
N LEU A 53 5.72 -7.54 11.75
CA LEU A 53 4.49 -7.66 10.97
C LEU A 53 4.36 -6.49 9.99
N PHE A 54 4.56 -5.25 10.45
CA PHE A 54 4.55 -4.05 9.62
C PHE A 54 5.55 -4.15 8.44
N SER A 55 6.78 -4.59 8.70
CA SER A 55 7.77 -4.80 7.63
C SER A 55 7.37 -5.93 6.68
N ALA A 56 6.81 -7.03 7.21
CA ALA A 56 6.40 -8.16 6.38
C ALA A 56 5.25 -7.76 5.43
N VAL A 57 4.23 -7.07 5.95
CA VAL A 57 3.09 -6.64 5.12
C VAL A 57 3.39 -5.44 4.23
N GLY A 58 4.37 -4.61 4.59
CA GLY A 58 4.80 -3.48 3.78
C GLY A 58 5.26 -3.88 2.37
N GLY A 59 5.81 -5.09 2.20
CA GLY A 59 6.17 -5.64 0.89
C GLY A 59 4.97 -5.94 -0.03
N LEU A 60 3.77 -6.14 0.52
CA LEU A 60 2.58 -6.42 -0.30
C LEU A 60 2.17 -5.22 -1.15
N LEU A 61 2.42 -3.98 -0.69
CA LEU A 61 2.08 -2.77 -1.46
C LEU A 61 2.87 -2.67 -2.78
N PRO A 62 4.21 -2.62 -2.80
CA PRO A 62 4.96 -2.52 -4.05
C PRO A 62 4.74 -3.74 -4.94
N ALA A 63 4.62 -4.96 -4.38
CA ALA A 63 4.30 -6.16 -5.15
C ALA A 63 2.95 -6.05 -5.87
N SER A 64 1.92 -5.54 -5.19
CA SER A 64 0.58 -5.35 -5.77
C SER A 64 0.53 -4.26 -6.84
N VAL A 65 1.24 -3.15 -6.61
CA VAL A 65 1.26 -2.00 -7.53
C VAL A 65 2.09 -2.31 -8.77
N LEU A 66 3.31 -2.83 -8.61
CA LEU A 66 4.18 -3.19 -9.74
C LEU A 66 3.61 -4.37 -10.54
N GLY A 67 3.02 -5.37 -9.87
CA GLY A 67 2.30 -6.45 -10.53
C GLY A 67 1.03 -5.99 -11.27
N GLY A 68 0.58 -4.75 -11.04
CA GLY A 68 -0.50 -4.10 -11.78
C GLY A 68 -0.04 -3.38 -13.04
N ALA A 69 1.22 -2.96 -13.13
CA ALA A 69 1.72 -2.15 -14.25
C ALA A 69 1.41 -2.73 -15.65
N PRO A 70 1.63 -4.03 -15.95
CA PRO A 70 1.30 -4.58 -17.27
C PRO A 70 -0.21 -4.67 -17.56
N VAL A 71 -1.06 -4.65 -16.53
CA VAL A 71 -2.53 -4.70 -16.70
C VAL A 71 -3.13 -3.30 -16.86
N TYR A 72 -2.49 -2.29 -16.28
CA TYR A 72 -2.98 -0.91 -16.30
C TYR A 72 -2.26 -0.02 -17.32
N SER A 73 -1.13 -0.47 -17.90
CA SER A 73 -0.44 0.25 -18.96
C SER A 73 -1.33 0.46 -20.18
N PRO A 74 -1.35 1.65 -20.81
CA PRO A 74 -2.19 1.91 -21.98
C PRO A 74 -1.80 1.06 -23.20
N SER A 75 -0.54 0.64 -23.30
CA SER A 75 -0.03 -0.28 -24.30
C SER A 75 1.14 -1.12 -23.77
N PRO A 76 1.45 -2.29 -24.35
CA PRO A 76 2.60 -3.12 -23.95
C PRO A 76 3.95 -2.38 -23.97
N ASN A 77 4.12 -1.43 -24.90
CA ASN A 77 5.36 -0.64 -25.01
C ASN A 77 5.54 0.37 -23.87
N GLN A 78 4.48 0.66 -23.10
CA GLN A 78 4.49 1.65 -22.02
C GLN A 78 4.55 1.03 -20.63
N VAL A 79 4.73 -0.30 -20.51
CA VAL A 79 4.88 -0.98 -19.22
C VAL A 79 6.10 -0.47 -18.46
N ALA A 80 7.23 -0.29 -19.15
CA ALA A 80 8.45 0.27 -18.56
C ALA A 80 8.22 1.69 -18.03
N THR A 81 7.56 2.56 -18.80
CA THR A 81 7.20 3.92 -18.36
C THR A 81 6.28 3.90 -17.15
N THR A 82 5.28 3.01 -17.14
CA THR A 82 4.35 2.84 -16.02
C THR A 82 5.08 2.44 -14.75
N ASN A 83 6.00 1.47 -14.85
CA ASN A 83 6.88 1.08 -13.73
C ASN A 83 7.77 2.23 -13.27
N GLY A 84 8.33 3.01 -14.20
CA GLY A 84 9.12 4.19 -13.88
C GLY A 84 8.35 5.21 -13.04
N LEU A 85 7.11 5.52 -13.43
CA LEU A 85 6.24 6.43 -12.69
C LEU A 85 5.90 5.89 -11.29
N ILE A 86 5.58 4.59 -11.18
CA ILE A 86 5.34 3.94 -9.88
C ILE A 86 6.57 4.08 -8.96
N MET A 87 7.75 3.81 -9.49
CA MET A 87 9.00 3.91 -8.72
C MET A 87 9.29 5.35 -8.30
N GLN A 88 9.13 6.32 -9.20
CA GLN A 88 9.33 7.74 -8.88
C GLN A 88 8.40 8.20 -7.76
N GLY A 89 7.12 7.82 -7.78
CA GLY A 89 6.19 8.10 -6.69
C GLY A 89 6.64 7.46 -5.36
N GLY A 90 7.13 6.23 -5.40
CA GLY A 90 7.69 5.54 -4.24
C GLY A 90 8.92 6.26 -3.66
N GLN A 91 9.84 6.70 -4.53
CA GLN A 91 11.02 7.46 -4.11
C GLN A 91 10.64 8.81 -3.51
N PHE A 92 9.65 9.50 -4.08
CA PHE A 92 9.14 10.75 -3.52
C PHE A 92 8.62 10.55 -2.09
N GLY A 93 7.84 9.49 -1.86
CA GLY A 93 7.38 9.13 -0.51
C GLY A 93 8.52 8.81 0.46
N GLN A 94 9.58 8.14 0.00
CA GLN A 94 10.75 7.83 0.84
C GLN A 94 11.56 9.08 1.20
N VAL A 95 11.65 10.05 0.30
CA VAL A 95 12.36 11.32 0.54
C VAL A 95 11.56 12.24 1.45
N ILE A 96 10.25 12.37 1.22
CA ILE A 96 9.38 13.31 1.95
C ILE A 96 8.88 12.74 3.28
N GLY A 97 8.74 11.41 3.39
CA GLY A 97 8.20 10.74 4.57
C GLY A 97 8.93 11.06 5.87
N PRO A 98 10.27 10.87 5.97
CA PRO A 98 11.01 11.14 7.21
C PRO A 98 10.97 12.62 7.65
N PRO A 99 11.15 13.62 6.75
CA PRO A 99 10.94 15.03 7.12
C PRO A 99 9.54 15.34 7.65
N VAL A 100 8.49 14.83 7.00
CA VAL A 100 7.10 15.04 7.45
C VAL A 100 6.87 14.40 8.83
N LEU A 101 7.37 13.18 9.03
CA LEU A 101 7.31 12.52 10.34
C LEU A 101 8.06 13.31 11.41
N ALA A 102 9.26 13.80 11.10
CA ALA A 102 10.05 14.61 12.02
C ALA A 102 9.32 15.91 12.40
N LEU A 103 8.69 16.59 11.44
CA LEU A 103 7.85 17.78 11.69
C LEU A 103 6.68 17.45 12.60
N VAL A 104 5.94 16.37 12.33
CA VAL A 104 4.79 15.93 13.16
C VAL A 104 5.21 15.56 14.58
N VAL A 105 6.35 14.91 14.75
CA VAL A 105 6.90 14.56 16.07
C VAL A 105 7.37 15.80 16.83
N SER A 106 8.02 16.75 16.12
CA SER A 106 8.51 18.00 16.71
C SER A 106 7.36 18.91 17.16
N MET A 107 6.33 19.07 16.33
CA MET A 107 5.14 19.87 16.65
C MET A 107 4.24 19.20 17.71
N GLY A 108 4.15 17.87 17.67
CA GLY A 108 3.32 17.09 18.60
C GLY A 108 3.95 16.85 19.98
N GLY A 109 5.16 17.37 20.23
CA GLY A 109 5.86 17.20 21.50
C GLY A 109 6.35 15.77 21.77
N GLY A 110 6.50 14.93 20.74
CA GLY A 110 7.05 13.60 20.85
C GLY A 110 6.37 12.54 19.98
N TRP A 111 6.83 11.30 20.12
CA TRP A 111 6.47 10.17 19.25
C TRP A 111 5.02 9.68 19.37
N LYS A 112 4.25 10.21 20.34
CA LYS A 112 2.82 9.93 20.47
C LYS A 112 2.00 10.45 19.28
N SER A 113 2.53 11.41 18.51
CA SER A 113 1.87 11.93 17.30
C SER A 113 2.10 11.06 16.06
N ALA A 114 3.14 10.21 16.04
CA ALA A 114 3.52 9.40 14.87
C ALA A 114 2.41 8.46 14.37
N PRO A 115 1.62 7.78 15.24
CA PRO A 115 0.52 6.92 14.79
C PRO A 115 -0.57 7.66 14.03
N TRP A 116 -0.79 8.95 14.28
CA TRP A 116 -1.79 9.72 13.56
C TRP A 116 -1.37 9.94 12.10
N LEU A 117 -0.09 10.23 11.86
CA LEU A 117 0.44 10.34 10.50
C LEU A 117 0.40 8.99 9.77
N LEU A 118 0.86 7.92 10.44
CA LEU A 118 0.91 6.58 9.86
C LEU A 118 -0.51 6.01 9.65
N GLY A 119 -1.40 6.20 10.60
CA GLY A 119 -2.81 5.83 10.52
C GLY A 119 -3.56 6.63 9.46
N GLY A 120 -3.29 7.93 9.33
CA GLY A 120 -3.82 8.76 8.24
C GLY A 120 -3.35 8.28 6.87
N SER A 121 -2.06 7.97 6.75
CA SER A 121 -1.49 7.40 5.51
C SER A 121 -2.11 6.03 5.17
N ALA A 122 -2.32 5.18 6.19
CA ALA A 122 -3.02 3.91 6.04
C ALA A 122 -4.47 4.10 5.58
N ALA A 123 -5.20 5.06 6.15
CA ALA A 123 -6.57 5.38 5.75
C ALA A 123 -6.64 5.85 4.29
N VAL A 124 -5.70 6.71 3.86
CA VAL A 124 -5.57 7.11 2.45
C VAL A 124 -5.30 5.89 1.56
N GLY A 125 -4.40 5.00 1.97
CA GLY A 125 -4.12 3.74 1.26
C GLY A 125 -5.36 2.87 1.09
N VAL A 126 -6.17 2.72 2.15
CA VAL A 126 -7.46 2.00 2.09
C VAL A 126 -8.42 2.71 1.14
N ALA A 127 -8.59 4.03 1.24
CA ALA A 127 -9.49 4.78 0.37
C ALA A 127 -9.10 4.62 -1.12
N LEU A 128 -7.81 4.75 -1.45
CA LEU A 128 -7.29 4.54 -2.80
C LEU A 128 -7.49 3.10 -3.28
N SER A 129 -7.35 2.11 -2.39
CA SER A 129 -7.63 0.72 -2.73
C SER A 129 -9.10 0.49 -3.07
N LEU A 130 -10.04 1.14 -2.38
CA LEU A 130 -11.47 1.05 -2.69
C LEU A 130 -11.79 1.74 -4.02
N VAL A 131 -11.15 2.87 -4.33
CA VAL A 131 -11.25 3.49 -5.66
C VAL A 131 -10.76 2.52 -6.74
N LEU A 132 -9.62 1.85 -6.52
CA LEU A 132 -9.12 0.82 -7.43
C LEU A 132 -10.14 -0.33 -7.60
N ALA A 133 -10.82 -0.76 -6.54
CA ALA A 133 -11.86 -1.78 -6.60
C ALA A 133 -13.03 -1.36 -7.51
N VAL A 134 -13.44 -0.10 -7.44
CA VAL A 134 -14.49 0.47 -8.31
C VAL A 134 -14.02 0.53 -9.76
N LEU A 135 -12.77 0.94 -10.01
CA LEU A 135 -12.20 0.99 -11.36
C LEU A 135 -12.07 -0.42 -11.99
N GLU A 136 -11.65 -1.41 -11.20
CA GLU A 136 -11.60 -2.82 -11.61
C GLU A 136 -13.00 -3.35 -11.95
N ALA A 137 -14.01 -3.05 -11.13
CA ALA A 137 -15.39 -3.46 -11.40
C ALA A 137 -15.95 -2.82 -12.69
N ARG A 138 -15.62 -1.56 -12.96
CA ARG A 138 -16.01 -0.86 -14.20
C ARG A 138 -15.36 -1.45 -15.45
N ARG A 139 -14.11 -1.92 -15.36
CA ARG A 139 -13.42 -2.60 -16.48
C ARG A 139 -13.95 -4.02 -16.72
N ALA A 140 -14.42 -4.68 -15.66
CA ALA A 140 -14.99 -6.03 -15.76
C ALA A 140 -16.40 -6.06 -16.40
N PHE A 141 -17.13 -4.93 -16.41
CA PHE A 141 -18.38 -4.78 -17.16
C PHE A 141 -18.05 -4.39 -18.61
N PRO A 142 -18.27 -5.26 -19.61
CA PRO A 142 -18.13 -4.87 -21.00
C PRO A 142 -19.20 -3.81 -21.31
N ARG A 143 -18.80 -2.71 -21.97
CA ARG A 143 -19.76 -1.89 -22.71
C ARG A 143 -20.41 -2.82 -23.72
N GLY A 144 -21.66 -3.21 -23.46
CA GLY A 144 -22.49 -3.91 -24.42
C GLY A 144 -22.41 -3.17 -25.75
N ILE A 145 -21.94 -3.89 -26.76
CA ILE A 145 -21.95 -3.50 -28.17
C ILE A 145 -23.39 -3.06 -28.45
N LYS A 146 -23.63 -1.75 -28.61
CA LYS A 146 -24.84 -1.30 -29.29
C LYS A 146 -24.68 -1.79 -30.72
N GLY A 147 -25.43 -2.84 -31.04
CA GLY A 147 -25.47 -3.46 -32.35
C GLY A 147 -25.74 -2.42 -33.42
N THR A 148 -24.96 -2.54 -34.48
CA THR A 148 -25.31 -2.04 -35.80
C THR A 148 -26.63 -2.67 -36.22
N SER A 149 -27.61 -1.86 -36.60
CA SER A 149 -28.74 -2.23 -37.45
C SER A 149 -28.99 -1.05 -38.37
#